data_AF-A0A495L7B9-F1
#
_entry.id   AF-A0A495L7B9-F1
#
_cell.length_a   1.000
_cell.length_b   1.000
_cell.length_c   1.000
_cell.angle_alpha   90.00
_cell.angle_beta   90.00
_cell.angle_gamma   90.00
#
_symmetry.space_group_name_H-M   'P 1'
#
loop_
_entity.id
_entity.type
_entity.pdbx_description
1 polymer ?
#
loop_
_entity_poly.entity_id
_entity_poly.type
_entity_poly.pdbx_seq_one_letter_code
_entity_poly.pdbx_strand_id
1 'polypeptide(L)'
;MKLPLKPHHLPVRLATGAFIFNSGWDKRDADEATAQGLHGMAAGAYPFLDKVAPADFVKAVSAGEMALGASLMLPIVPSRLAGAGLTAFAAGLLGVYLRTPGLRREGSVRPTPDGIGMAKDSFMLGAGLTLMMDRPDRDCD
;
A
#
# COMPACT_ATOMS: atom_id res chain seq x y z
N MET A 1 -24.46 14.48 11.34
CA MET A 1 -23.76 14.06 10.11
C MET A 1 -23.53 12.55 10.18
N LYS A 2 -24.02 11.77 9.20
CA LYS A 2 -23.62 10.35 9.06
C LYS A 2 -22.16 10.34 8.58
N LEU A 3 -21.26 9.65 9.29
CA LEU A 3 -19.89 9.49 8.79
C LEU A 3 -19.91 8.66 7.50
N PRO A 4 -19.05 8.96 6.50
CA PRO A 4 -18.91 8.17 5.27
C PRO A 4 -18.15 6.84 5.49
N LEU A 5 -18.17 6.30 6.72
CA LEU A 5 -17.56 5.03 7.09
C LEU A 5 -18.38 4.34 8.20
N LYS A 6 -18.44 3.02 8.14
CA LYS A 6 -19.06 2.18 9.17
C LYS A 6 -18.12 1.99 10.36
N PRO A 7 -18.62 1.94 11.61
CA PRO A 7 -17.78 1.81 12.80
C PRO A 7 -16.83 0.59 12.78
N HIS A 8 -17.27 -0.54 12.21
CA HIS A 8 -16.45 -1.74 12.11
C HIS A 8 -15.29 -1.63 11.11
N HIS A 9 -15.25 -0.58 10.27
CA HIS A 9 -14.08 -0.29 9.43
C HIS A 9 -12.96 0.41 10.20
N LEU A 10 -13.25 1.04 11.35
CA LEU A 10 -12.26 1.84 12.10
C LEU A 10 -11.01 1.03 12.48
N PRO A 11 -11.11 -0.20 13.02
CA PRO A 11 -9.91 -0.94 13.44
C PRO A 11 -8.93 -1.18 12.28
N VAL A 12 -9.44 -1.68 11.15
CA VAL A 12 -8.58 -1.96 9.98
C VAL A 12 -8.06 -0.68 9.34
N ARG A 13 -8.90 0.35 9.24
CA ARG A 13 -8.50 1.65 8.66
C ARG A 13 -7.43 2.34 9.49
N LEU A 14 -7.59 2.38 10.81
CA LEU A 14 -6.64 3.03 11.71
C LEU A 14 -5.31 2.27 11.76
N ALA A 15 -5.34 0.94 11.93
CA ALA A 15 -4.13 0.13 12.01
C ALA A 15 -3.32 0.19 10.70
N THR A 16 -3.98 -0.06 9.56
CA THR A 16 -3.32 -0.01 8.25
C THR A 16 -2.90 1.42 7.89
N GLY A 17 -3.76 2.41 8.16
CA GLY A 17 -3.47 3.81 7.88
C GLY A 17 -2.28 4.35 8.66
N ALA A 18 -2.20 4.08 9.96
CA ALA A 18 -1.07 4.50 10.79
C ALA A 18 0.24 3.85 10.35
N PHE A 19 0.22 2.55 10.01
CA PHE A 19 1.42 1.84 9.55
C PHE A 19 1.95 2.39 8.23
N ILE A 20 1.06 2.62 7.25
CA ILE A 20 1.44 3.20 5.94
C ILE A 20 1.88 4.65 6.11
N PHE A 21 1.19 5.44 6.94
CA PHE A 21 1.59 6.82 7.21
C PHE A 21 2.99 6.90 7.81
N ASN A 22 3.26 6.07 8.83
CA ASN A 22 4.59 5.98 9.46
C ASN A 22 5.66 5.55 8.44
N SER A 23 5.35 4.55 7.61
CA SER A 23 6.22 4.09 6.52
C SER A 23 6.61 5.24 5.57
N GLY A 24 5.67 6.10 5.19
CA GLY A 24 5.93 7.28 4.37
C GLY A 24 6.72 8.35 5.11
N TRP A 25 6.40 8.58 6.39
CA TRP A 25 7.10 9.53 7.25
C TRP A 25 8.58 9.20 7.40
N ASP A 26 8.92 7.93 7.57
CA ASP A 26 10.31 7.47 7.71
C ASP A 26 11.10 7.62 6.40
N LYS A 27 10.42 7.68 5.24
CA LYS A 27 11.04 7.86 3.91
C LYS A 27 11.23 9.31 3.48
N ARG A 28 10.68 10.29 4.22
CA ARG A 28 10.65 11.71 3.78
C ARG A 28 12.06 12.32 3.61
N ASP A 29 13.00 11.86 4.43
CA ASP A 29 14.39 12.32 4.46
C ASP A 29 15.36 11.20 4.06
N ALA A 30 14.91 10.27 3.19
CA ALA A 30 15.74 9.16 2.72
C ALA A 30 17.04 9.66 2.09
N ASP A 31 18.16 9.09 2.51
CA ASP A 31 19.46 9.36 1.92
C ASP A 31 19.58 8.76 0.51
N GLU A 32 20.66 9.11 -0.18
CA GLU A 32 20.87 8.68 -1.56
C GLU A 32 20.95 7.15 -1.70
N ALA A 33 21.58 6.47 -0.74
CA ALA A 33 21.69 5.01 -0.74
C ALA A 33 20.33 4.33 -0.58
N THR A 34 19.50 4.83 0.34
CA THR A 34 18.13 4.36 0.55
C THR A 34 17.26 4.65 -0.68
N ALA A 35 17.42 5.83 -1.28
CA ALA A 35 16.71 6.21 -2.49
C ALA A 35 17.03 5.27 -3.66
N GLN A 36 18.32 5.01 -3.89
CA GLN A 36 18.79 4.07 -4.92
C GLN A 36 18.30 2.65 -4.66
N GLY A 37 18.33 2.18 -3.41
CA GLY A 37 17.86 0.85 -3.05
C GLY A 37 16.36 0.65 -3.31
N LEU A 38 15.53 1.59 -2.83
CA LEU A 38 14.08 1.54 -3.02
C LEU A 38 13.69 1.69 -4.50
N HIS A 39 14.32 2.63 -5.20
CA HIS A 39 14.08 2.83 -6.63
C HIS A 39 14.53 1.63 -7.46
N GLY A 40 15.74 1.10 -7.21
CA GLY A 40 16.27 -0.06 -7.95
C GLY A 40 15.40 -1.30 -7.78
N MET A 41 14.89 -1.54 -6.57
CA MET A 41 13.93 -2.61 -6.31
C MET A 41 12.62 -2.40 -7.09
N ALA A 42 12.08 -1.18 -7.09
CA ALA A 42 10.85 -0.88 -7.79
C ALA A 42 11.00 -0.92 -9.31
N ALA A 43 12.09 -0.37 -9.85
CA ALA A 43 12.39 -0.34 -11.28
C ALA A 43 12.72 -1.73 -11.85
N GLY A 44 13.38 -2.58 -11.05
CA GLY A 44 13.58 -3.99 -11.40
C GLY A 44 12.25 -4.75 -11.58
N ALA A 45 11.20 -4.38 -10.85
CA ALA A 45 9.86 -4.91 -11.04
C ALA A 45 9.05 -4.17 -12.13
N TYR A 46 9.27 -2.87 -12.28
CA TYR A 46 8.52 -1.97 -13.14
C TYR A 46 9.48 -1.09 -13.97
N PRO A 47 9.95 -1.55 -15.14
CA PRO A 47 11.00 -0.87 -15.92
C PRO A 47 10.66 0.55 -16.37
N PHE A 48 9.37 0.93 -16.36
CA PHE A 48 8.98 2.31 -16.68
C PHE A 48 9.45 3.32 -15.60
N LEU A 49 9.77 2.86 -14.39
CA LEU A 49 10.27 3.70 -13.30
C LEU A 49 11.75 4.10 -13.46
N ASP A 50 12.51 3.44 -14.34
CA ASP A 50 13.91 3.79 -14.64
C ASP A 50 14.08 5.24 -15.14
N LYS A 51 13.01 5.82 -15.67
CA LYS A 51 12.99 7.20 -16.19
C LYS A 51 12.86 8.26 -15.09
N VAL A 52 12.60 7.85 -13.85
CA VAL A 52 12.41 8.74 -12.70
C VAL A 52 13.67 8.73 -11.86
N ALA A 53 14.16 9.90 -11.43
CA ALA A 53 15.31 9.96 -10.54
C ALA A 53 14.99 9.27 -9.20
N PRO A 54 15.92 8.49 -8.59
CA PRO A 54 15.65 7.77 -7.34
C PRO A 54 15.14 8.65 -6.19
N ALA A 55 15.69 9.85 -6.04
CA ALA A 55 15.27 10.80 -5.01
C ALA A 55 13.82 11.28 -5.23
N ASP A 56 13.45 11.56 -6.48
CA ASP A 56 12.08 12.00 -6.81
C ASP A 56 11.08 10.85 -6.66
N PHE A 57 11.49 9.64 -7.02
CA PHE A 57 10.70 8.42 -6.79
C PHE A 57 10.41 8.24 -5.30
N VAL A 58 11.42 8.29 -4.43
CA VAL A 58 11.20 8.08 -2.98
C VAL A 58 10.41 9.21 -2.35
N LYS A 59 10.60 10.47 -2.78
CA LYS A 59 9.74 11.58 -2.36
C LYS A 59 8.29 11.35 -2.74
N ALA A 60 8.02 10.88 -3.97
CA ALA A 60 6.67 10.57 -4.42
C ALA A 60 6.06 9.39 -3.64
N VAL A 61 6.84 8.35 -3.36
CA VAL A 61 6.40 7.21 -2.53
C VAL A 61 6.08 7.68 -1.10
N SER A 62 6.97 8.44 -0.47
CA SER A 62 6.78 8.99 0.87
C SER A 62 5.49 9.81 0.96
N ALA A 63 5.30 10.75 0.04
CA ALA A 63 4.09 11.58 -0.02
C ALA A 63 2.83 10.74 -0.27
N GLY A 64 2.90 9.76 -1.17
CA GLY A 64 1.79 8.86 -1.49
C GLY A 64 1.39 7.97 -0.31
N GLU A 65 2.36 7.40 0.41
CA GLU A 65 2.13 6.62 1.63
C GLU A 65 1.50 7.48 2.73
N MET A 66 2.02 8.69 2.97
CA MET A 66 1.43 9.61 3.94
C MET A 66 -0.01 10.01 3.56
N ALA A 67 -0.25 10.33 2.29
CA ALA A 67 -1.59 10.68 1.81
C ALA A 67 -2.57 9.50 1.95
N LEU A 68 -2.16 8.30 1.56
CA LEU A 68 -2.98 7.09 1.68
C LEU A 68 -3.25 6.76 3.15
N GLY A 69 -2.22 6.79 4.01
CA GLY A 69 -2.34 6.54 5.44
C GLY A 69 -3.30 7.53 6.12
N ALA A 70 -3.17 8.83 5.82
CA ALA A 70 -4.07 9.85 6.29
C ALA A 70 -5.51 9.63 5.78
N SER A 71 -5.69 9.24 4.52
CA SER A 71 -7.01 8.96 3.95
C SER A 71 -7.73 7.79 4.65
N LEU A 72 -6.96 6.80 5.11
CA LEU A 72 -7.50 5.68 5.86
C LEU A 72 -7.90 6.11 7.27
N MET A 73 -7.08 6.92 7.94
CA MET A 73 -7.34 7.36 9.32
C MET A 73 -8.45 8.41 9.44
N LEU A 74 -8.54 9.33 8.47
CA LEU A 74 -9.46 10.45 8.55
C LEU A 74 -10.90 10.04 8.19
N PRO A 75 -11.89 10.39 9.02
CA PRO A 75 -13.27 9.96 8.82
C PRO A 75 -13.99 10.63 7.64
N ILE A 76 -13.33 11.56 6.94
CA ILE A 76 -13.90 12.33 5.83
C ILE A 76 -13.82 11.59 4.49
N VAL A 77 -12.98 10.55 4.38
CA VAL A 77 -12.81 9.78 3.15
C VAL A 77 -13.72 8.55 3.17
N PRO A 78 -14.60 8.36 2.16
CA PRO A 78 -15.45 7.18 2.08
C PRO A 78 -14.66 5.87 2.12
N SER A 79 -15.15 4.86 2.86
CA SER A 79 -14.47 3.56 2.97
C SER A 79 -14.16 2.92 1.63
N ARG A 80 -15.08 3.02 0.66
CA ARG A 80 -14.86 2.49 -0.68
C ARG A 80 -13.68 3.14 -1.40
N LEU A 81 -13.55 4.46 -1.27
CA LEU A 81 -12.49 5.23 -1.94
C LEU A 81 -11.13 4.98 -1.28
N ALA A 82 -11.06 5.01 0.06
CA ALA A 82 -9.86 4.66 0.79
C ALA A 82 -9.45 3.19 0.53
N GLY A 83 -10.43 2.28 0.45
CA GLY A 83 -10.24 0.88 0.09
C GLY A 83 -9.66 0.71 -1.31
N ALA A 84 -10.18 1.42 -2.32
CA ALA A 84 -9.64 1.38 -3.68
C ALA A 84 -8.18 1.85 -3.74
N GLY A 85 -7.84 2.93 -3.03
CA GLY A 85 -6.46 3.40 -2.90
C GLY A 85 -5.55 2.36 -2.24
N LEU A 86 -6.01 1.77 -1.13
CA LEU A 86 -5.27 0.71 -0.42
C LEU A 86 -5.08 -0.55 -1.29
N THR A 87 -6.11 -0.95 -2.04
CA THR A 87 -6.03 -2.07 -3.00
C THR A 87 -5.00 -1.80 -4.08
N ALA A 88 -5.01 -0.62 -4.69
CA ALA A 88 -4.05 -0.26 -5.73
C ALA A 88 -2.62 -0.26 -5.19
N PHE A 89 -2.41 0.31 -4.00
CA PHE A 89 -1.11 0.33 -3.32
C PHE A 89 -0.61 -1.09 -3.01
N ALA A 90 -1.43 -1.92 -2.35
CA ALA A 90 -1.07 -3.29 -2.00
C ALA A 90 -0.84 -4.17 -3.23
N ALA A 91 -1.63 -4.00 -4.30
CA ALA A 91 -1.41 -4.69 -5.58
C ALA A 91 -0.08 -4.27 -6.22
N GLY A 92 0.31 -3.00 -6.11
CA GLY A 92 1.62 -2.51 -6.54
C GLY A 92 2.77 -3.22 -5.85
N LEU A 93 2.71 -3.32 -4.50
CA LEU A 93 3.71 -4.01 -3.67
C LEU A 93 3.76 -5.51 -3.96
N LEU A 94 2.62 -6.19 -4.04
CA LEU A 94 2.56 -7.59 -4.42
C LEU A 94 3.09 -7.82 -5.85
N GLY A 95 2.89 -6.86 -6.74
CA GLY A 95 3.47 -6.92 -8.07
C GLY A 95 5.00 -6.80 -8.06
N VAL A 96 5.60 -6.10 -7.08
CA VAL A 96 7.05 -6.15 -6.85
C VAL A 96 7.43 -7.56 -6.38
N TYR A 97 6.78 -8.08 -5.33
CA TYR A 97 7.01 -9.45 -4.84
C TYR A 97 6.95 -10.52 -5.94
N LEU A 98 5.96 -10.42 -6.83
CA LEU A 98 5.77 -11.37 -7.91
C LEU A 98 6.86 -11.26 -8.99
N ARG A 99 7.45 -10.07 -9.20
CA ARG A 99 8.42 -9.84 -10.27
C ARG A 99 9.87 -9.90 -9.82
N THR A 100 10.15 -9.75 -8.53
CA THR A 100 11.51 -9.80 -7.98
C THR A 100 12.01 -11.25 -7.89
N PRO A 101 13.11 -11.61 -8.57
CA PRO A 101 13.74 -12.93 -8.43
C PRO A 101 14.20 -13.19 -6.99
N GLY A 102 14.15 -14.45 -6.54
CA GLY A 102 14.62 -14.85 -5.21
C GLY A 102 13.61 -14.65 -4.07
N LEU A 103 12.51 -13.90 -4.28
CA LEU A 103 11.45 -13.75 -3.27
C LEU A 103 10.41 -14.88 -3.29
N ARG A 104 10.39 -15.66 -4.37
CA ARG A 104 9.47 -16.79 -4.55
C ARG A 104 10.24 -18.07 -4.81
N ARG A 105 9.69 -19.18 -4.33
CA ARG A 105 10.19 -20.51 -4.69
C ARG A 105 9.98 -20.73 -6.19
N GLU A 106 10.93 -21.40 -6.83
CA GLU A 106 10.88 -21.67 -8.28
C GLU A 106 9.56 -22.34 -8.67
N GLY A 107 8.94 -21.87 -9.76
CA GLY A 107 7.65 -22.38 -10.25
C GLY A 107 6.45 -22.13 -9.32
N SER A 108 6.57 -21.31 -8.27
CA SER A 108 5.51 -21.11 -7.27
C SER A 108 5.26 -19.64 -6.92
N VAL A 109 4.07 -19.37 -6.38
CA VAL A 109 3.73 -18.09 -5.72
C VAL A 109 4.16 -18.06 -4.26
N ARG A 110 4.63 -19.17 -3.70
CA ARG A 110 4.99 -19.29 -2.30
C ARG A 110 6.28 -18.53 -2.00
N PRO A 111 6.35 -17.81 -0.87
CA PRO A 111 7.54 -17.03 -0.54
C PRO A 111 8.72 -17.93 -0.17
N THR A 112 9.91 -17.45 -0.48
CA THR A 112 11.16 -17.84 0.20
C THR A 112 11.22 -17.14 1.57
N PRO A 113 12.15 -17.48 2.48
CA PRO A 113 12.31 -16.75 3.74
C PRO A 113 12.42 -15.23 3.56
N ASP A 114 13.19 -14.79 2.55
CA ASP A 114 13.37 -13.37 2.24
C ASP A 114 12.10 -12.72 1.65
N GLY A 115 11.26 -13.52 0.95
CA GLY A 115 10.00 -13.06 0.37
C GLY A 115 8.84 -12.91 1.37
N ILE A 116 8.95 -13.44 2.59
CA ILE A 116 7.87 -13.38 3.61
C ILE A 116 7.50 -11.92 3.89
N GLY A 117 8.49 -11.04 3.94
CA GLY A 117 8.33 -9.62 4.23
C GLY A 117 7.38 -8.90 3.27
N MET A 118 7.38 -9.26 1.98
CA MET A 118 6.46 -8.69 0.99
C MET A 118 5.20 -9.54 0.79
N ALA A 119 5.30 -10.87 0.94
CA ALA A 119 4.14 -11.75 0.78
C ALA A 119 3.00 -11.44 1.77
N LYS A 120 3.34 -10.91 2.95
CA LYS A 120 2.35 -10.47 3.96
C LYS A 120 1.47 -9.31 3.48
N ASP A 121 1.86 -8.57 2.43
CA ASP A 121 1.05 -7.50 1.86
C ASP A 121 -0.23 -8.03 1.19
N SER A 122 -0.35 -9.36 1.03
CA SER A 122 -1.62 -10.03 0.70
C SER A 122 -2.73 -9.75 1.71
N PHE A 123 -2.41 -9.60 3.00
CA PHE A 123 -3.39 -9.19 4.01
C PHE A 123 -3.84 -7.74 3.81
N MET A 124 -2.91 -6.86 3.44
CA MET A 124 -3.22 -5.47 3.11
C MET A 124 -4.12 -5.37 1.88
N LEU A 125 -3.86 -6.19 0.85
CA LEU A 125 -4.73 -6.30 -0.32
C LEU A 125 -6.14 -6.76 0.06
N GLY A 126 -6.25 -7.78 0.93
CA GLY A 126 -7.53 -8.26 1.45
C GLY A 126 -8.28 -7.18 2.24
N ALA A 127 -7.58 -6.40 3.06
CA ALA A 127 -8.16 -5.27 3.79
C ALA A 127 -8.67 -4.18 2.83
N GLY A 128 -7.87 -3.81 1.82
CA GLY A 128 -8.27 -2.85 0.79
C GLY A 128 -9.51 -3.29 0.03
N LEU A 129 -9.54 -4.54 -0.43
CA LEU A 129 -10.69 -5.11 -1.16
C LEU A 129 -11.94 -5.14 -0.30
N THR A 130 -11.82 -5.50 0.98
CA THR A 130 -12.93 -5.49 1.93
C THR A 130 -13.55 -4.10 2.05
N LEU A 131 -12.72 -3.06 2.20
CA LEU A 131 -13.19 -1.68 2.28
C LEU A 131 -13.77 -1.19 0.92
N MET A 132 -13.15 -1.57 -0.19
CA MET A 132 -13.56 -1.21 -1.55
C MET A 132 -14.95 -1.78 -1.91
N MET A 133 -15.22 -3.01 -1.46
CA MET A 133 -16.47 -3.72 -1.67
C MET A 133 -17.59 -3.31 -0.70
N ASP A 134 -17.33 -2.35 0.21
CA ASP A 134 -18.35 -1.84 1.11
C ASP A 134 -19.58 -1.35 0.34
N ARG A 135 -20.75 -1.76 0.79
CA ARG A 135 -22.02 -1.36 0.19
C ARG A 135 -22.62 -0.20 0.98
N PRO A 136 -23.24 0.79 0.32
CA PRO A 136 -24.09 1.74 1.01
C PRO A 136 -25.15 0.96 1.79
N ASP A 137 -25.50 1.44 2.98
CA ASP A 137 -26.65 0.87 3.69
C ASP A 137 -27.86 1.01 2.76
N ARG A 138 -28.53 -0.11 2.47
CA ARG A 138 -29.85 -0.06 1.85
C ARG A 138 -30.78 0.41 2.95
N ASP A 139 -31.32 1.61 2.80
CA ASP A 139 -32.46 2.02 3.61
C ASP A 139 -33.54 0.93 3.39
N CYS A 140 -33.93 0.23 4.46
CA CYS A 140 -35.06 -0.67 4.43
C CYS A 140 -36.31 0.21 4.38
N ASP A 141 -36.94 0.29 3.20
CA ASP A 141 -38.33 0.72 3.05
C ASP A 141 -39.28 -0.34 3.67
#